data_AF-A0A7W5S2V7-F1
#
_entry.id   AF-A0A7W5S2V7-F1
#
_cell.length_a   1.000
_cell.length_b   1.000
_cell.length_c   1.000
_cell.angle_alpha   90.00
_cell.angle_beta   90.00
_cell.angle_gamma   90.00
#
_symmetry.space_group_name_H-M   'P 1'
#
loop_
_entity.id
_entity.type
_entity.pdbx_description
1 polymer ?
#
loop_
_entity_poly.entity_id
_entity_poly.type
_entity_poly.pdbx_seq_one_letter_code
_entity_poly.pdbx_strand_id
1 'polypeptide(L)'
;MRPEEKKKRREAGFTLVELMVVIVIIGLLATIVALNVLPSGDTARIQKAKADIAQIEGGLELYKLQNMTFPNTSQGLNALVTAPAGLTDPSRHQRGGYLKKLPNDPWGRPYLYASPGTHGEADVWTFGADGKEGGEGIDADIGSWQ
;
A
#
# COMPACT_ATOMS: atom_id res chain seq x y z
N MET A 1 -82.82 -2.51 31.09
CA MET A 1 -81.39 -2.80 30.84
C MET A 1 -80.66 -1.48 30.75
N ARG A 2 -79.64 -1.22 31.61
CA ARG A 2 -78.81 -0.01 31.57
C ARG A 2 -77.55 -0.30 30.75
N PRO A 3 -77.13 0.55 29.79
CA PRO A 3 -75.93 0.29 29.01
C PRO A 3 -74.67 0.60 29.84
N GLU A 4 -73.71 -0.32 29.83
CA GLU A 4 -72.37 -0.18 30.39
C GLU A 4 -71.51 0.70 29.46
N GLU A 5 -71.08 1.87 29.94
CA GLU A 5 -70.15 2.75 29.21
C GLU A 5 -68.72 2.19 29.25
N LYS A 6 -68.24 1.66 28.13
CA LYS A 6 -66.83 1.28 27.96
C LYS A 6 -65.95 2.53 27.86
N LYS A 7 -65.16 2.81 28.91
CA LYS A 7 -64.10 3.85 28.88
C LYS A 7 -63.06 3.52 27.81
N LYS A 8 -63.03 4.31 26.72
CA LYS A 8 -61.95 4.28 25.73
C LYS A 8 -60.63 4.65 26.41
N ARG A 9 -59.63 3.77 26.34
CA ARG A 9 -58.25 4.09 26.69
C ARG A 9 -57.78 5.21 25.77
N ARG A 10 -57.25 6.29 26.34
CA ARG A 10 -56.66 7.38 25.58
C ARG A 10 -55.29 6.94 25.09
N GLU A 11 -55.12 6.87 23.78
CA GLU A 11 -53.80 6.77 23.15
C GLU A 11 -53.08 8.10 23.39
N ALA A 12 -51.91 8.05 24.02
CA ALA A 12 -51.07 9.23 24.20
C ALA A 12 -50.32 9.47 22.89
N GLY A 13 -50.65 10.56 22.20
CA GLY A 13 -49.90 11.03 21.03
C GLY A 13 -48.55 11.61 21.43
N PHE A 14 -47.57 11.47 20.55
CA PHE A 14 -46.26 12.12 20.71
C PHE A 14 -46.39 13.64 20.73
N THR A 15 -45.54 14.30 21.53
CA THR A 15 -45.51 15.77 21.59
C THR A 15 -44.57 16.34 20.53
N LEU A 16 -44.84 17.57 20.05
CA LEU A 16 -43.96 18.27 19.12
C LEU A 16 -42.56 18.49 19.70
N VAL A 17 -42.47 18.73 21.01
CA VAL A 17 -41.21 18.95 21.73
C VAL A 17 -40.32 17.70 21.66
N GLU A 18 -40.91 16.52 21.78
CA GLU A 18 -40.19 15.25 21.72
C GLU A 18 -39.57 15.01 20.35
N LEU A 19 -40.30 15.35 19.27
CA LEU A 19 -39.77 15.31 17.91
C LEU A 19 -38.66 16.35 17.68
N MET A 20 -38.80 17.56 18.24
CA MET A 20 -37.77 18.61 18.14
C MET A 20 -36.45 18.15 18.77
N VAL A 21 -36.50 17.53 19.96
CA VAL A 21 -35.31 17.01 20.63
C VAL A 21 -34.62 15.93 19.78
N VAL A 22 -35.38 15.02 19.17
CA VAL A 22 -34.82 13.98 18.29
C VAL A 22 -34.10 14.57 17.08
N ILE A 23 -34.70 15.57 16.42
CA ILE A 23 -34.10 16.21 15.23
C ILE A 23 -32.81 16.95 15.61
N VAL A 24 -32.76 17.61 16.77
CA VAL A 24 -31.56 18.27 17.28
C VAL A 24 -30.44 17.26 17.53
N ILE A 25 -30.75 16.12 18.17
CA ILE A 25 -29.77 15.05 18.42
C ILE A 25 -29.25 14.46 17.10
N ILE A 26 -30.14 14.19 16.13
CA ILE A 26 -29.74 13.70 14.80
C ILE A 26 -28.86 14.73 14.08
N GLY A 27 -29.20 16.02 14.14
CA GLY A 27 -28.41 17.09 13.53
C GLY A 27 -27.00 17.21 14.14
N LEU A 28 -26.87 17.04 15.45
CA LEU A 28 -25.57 17.02 16.15
C LEU A 28 -24.76 15.76 15.84
N LEU A 29 -25.40 14.60 15.73
CA LEU A 29 -24.72 13.35 15.37
C LEU A 29 -24.26 13.36 13.91
N ALA A 30 -25.05 13.95 13.00
CA ALA A 30 -24.72 14.04 11.59
C ALA A 30 -23.45 14.85 11.32
N THR A 31 -23.15 15.87 12.12
CA THR A 31 -21.92 16.68 11.95
C THR A 31 -20.64 15.96 12.38
N ILE A 32 -20.75 14.96 13.27
CA ILE A 32 -19.61 14.18 13.76
C ILE A 32 -19.19 13.10 12.74
N VAL A 33 -20.09 12.71 11.84
CA VAL A 33 -19.82 11.72 10.79
C VAL A 33 -19.13 12.40 9.60
N ALA A 34 -17.92 12.88 9.82
CA ALA A 34 -16.94 13.15 8.77
C ALA A 34 -15.71 12.30 9.06
N LEU A 35 -15.86 10.98 8.92
CA LEU A 35 -14.74 10.06 9.04
C LEU A 35 -14.09 9.92 7.67
N ASN A 36 -12.94 10.57 7.51
CA ASN A 36 -11.97 10.29 6.46
C ASN A 36 -11.54 8.82 6.56
N VAL A 37 -12.29 7.93 5.91
CA VAL A 37 -11.83 6.58 5.58
C VAL A 37 -10.89 6.70 4.39
N LEU A 38 -9.65 7.11 4.65
CA LEU A 38 -8.54 6.68 3.80
C LEU A 38 -8.62 5.14 3.79
N PRO A 39 -8.76 4.50 2.62
CA PRO A 39 -8.86 3.04 2.58
C PRO A 39 -7.60 2.49 3.23
N SER A 40 -7.73 1.80 4.37
CA SER A 40 -6.58 1.26 5.12
C SER A 40 -5.71 0.31 4.26
N GLY A 41 -6.27 -0.18 3.15
CA GLY A 41 -5.56 -0.94 2.13
C GLY A 41 -4.51 -0.12 1.36
N ASP A 42 -4.72 1.17 1.12
CA ASP A 42 -3.83 1.99 0.31
C ASP A 42 -2.51 2.24 1.06
N THR A 43 -2.61 2.62 2.34
CA THR A 43 -1.44 2.74 3.22
C THR A 43 -0.71 1.41 3.36
N ALA A 44 -1.43 0.29 3.50
CA ALA A 44 -0.81 -1.03 3.60
C ALA A 44 -0.04 -1.41 2.32
N ARG A 45 -0.57 -1.06 1.14
CA ARG A 45 0.12 -1.26 -0.14
C ARG A 45 1.38 -0.42 -0.23
N ILE A 46 1.31 0.88 0.08
CA ILE A 46 2.49 1.76 0.08
C ILE A 46 3.58 1.23 1.03
N GLN A 47 3.20 0.84 2.26
CA GLN A 47 4.16 0.29 3.23
C GLN A 47 4.77 -1.03 2.76
N LYS A 48 3.97 -1.90 2.14
CA LYS A 48 4.48 -3.11 1.50
C LYS A 48 5.47 -2.78 0.40
N ALA A 49 5.16 -1.82 -0.47
CA ALA A 49 6.07 -1.43 -1.55
C ALA A 49 7.43 -0.98 -1.02
N LYS A 50 7.43 -0.14 0.03
CA LYS A 50 8.66 0.31 0.69
C LYS A 50 9.45 -0.83 1.32
N ALA A 51 8.77 -1.76 2.00
CA ALA A 51 9.42 -2.92 2.61
C ALA A 51 10.04 -3.85 1.55
N ASP A 52 9.34 -4.10 0.45
CA ASP A 52 9.84 -4.91 -0.66
C ASP A 52 11.05 -4.23 -1.33
N ILE A 53 11.03 -2.91 -1.55
CA ILE A 53 12.18 -2.14 -2.07
C ILE A 53 13.39 -2.26 -1.14
N ALA A 54 13.22 -2.03 0.17
CA ALA A 54 14.30 -2.16 1.14
C ALA A 54 14.91 -3.58 1.17
N GLN A 55 14.07 -4.61 0.99
CA GLN A 55 14.55 -5.98 0.89
C GLN A 55 15.36 -6.22 -0.40
N ILE A 56 14.93 -5.62 -1.52
CA ILE A 56 15.64 -5.70 -2.79
C ILE A 56 16.98 -4.96 -2.70
N GLU A 57 17.01 -3.76 -2.11
CA GLU A 57 18.24 -2.99 -1.88
C GLU A 57 19.26 -3.77 -1.04
N GLY A 58 18.83 -4.37 0.07
CA GLY A 58 19.72 -5.23 0.86
C GLY A 58 20.30 -6.40 0.05
N GLY A 59 19.51 -6.97 -0.87
CA GLY A 59 19.99 -7.99 -1.81
C GLY A 59 21.02 -7.44 -2.81
N LEU A 60 20.77 -6.24 -3.35
CA LEU A 60 21.68 -5.53 -4.26
C LEU A 60 23.01 -5.18 -3.59
N GLU A 61 22.98 -4.71 -2.34
CA GLU A 61 24.19 -4.41 -1.57
C GLU A 61 25.02 -5.67 -1.33
N LEU A 62 24.38 -6.79 -0.98
CA LEU A 62 25.09 -8.05 -0.79
C LEU A 62 25.66 -8.59 -2.12
N TYR A 63 24.93 -8.40 -3.23
CA TYR A 63 25.45 -8.69 -4.57
C TYR A 63 26.70 -7.86 -4.86
N LYS A 64 26.66 -6.54 -4.61
CA LYS A 64 27.80 -5.64 -4.81
C LYS A 64 28.96 -6.01 -3.91
N LEU A 65 28.73 -6.43 -2.68
CA LEU A 65 29.80 -6.86 -1.78
C LEU A 65 30.59 -8.05 -2.33
N GLN A 66 29.92 -9.00 -2.99
CA GLN A 66 30.55 -10.20 -3.55
C GLN A 66 31.13 -9.99 -4.95
N ASN A 67 30.44 -9.22 -5.78
CA ASN A 67 30.78 -9.02 -7.20
C ASN A 67 31.48 -7.69 -7.48
N MET A 68 31.67 -6.85 -6.45
CA MET A 68 32.24 -5.49 -6.48
C MET A 68 31.44 -4.47 -7.29
N THR A 69 30.32 -4.86 -7.88
CA THR A 69 29.46 -4.01 -8.70
C THR A 69 28.01 -4.46 -8.56
N PHE A 70 27.07 -3.55 -8.80
CA PHE A 70 25.66 -3.90 -8.91
C PHE A 70 25.38 -4.66 -10.22
N PRO A 71 24.29 -5.44 -10.31
CA PRO A 71 23.81 -5.95 -11.58
C PRO A 71 23.59 -4.79 -12.55
N ASN A 72 23.97 -4.94 -13.82
CA ASN A 72 23.59 -3.92 -14.80
C ASN A 72 22.09 -3.99 -15.12
N THR A 73 21.54 -2.94 -15.73
CA THR A 73 20.12 -2.87 -16.10
C THR A 73 19.67 -4.05 -16.97
N SER A 74 20.53 -4.58 -17.86
CA SER A 74 20.20 -5.72 -18.72
C SER A 74 20.12 -7.05 -17.97
N GLN A 75 20.90 -7.21 -16.90
CA GLN A 75 20.81 -8.35 -15.99
C GLN A 75 19.57 -8.24 -15.09
N GLY A 76 19.25 -7.01 -14.68
CA GLY A 76 18.07 -6.68 -13.88
C GLY A 76 18.08 -7.32 -12.48
N LEU A 77 16.94 -7.23 -11.80
CA LEU A 77 16.78 -7.80 -10.46
C LEU A 77 16.82 -9.34 -10.44
N ASN A 78 16.69 -10.02 -11.58
CA ASN A 78 16.85 -11.47 -11.67
C ASN A 78 18.26 -11.95 -11.27
N ALA A 79 19.25 -11.07 -11.38
CA ALA A 79 20.59 -11.28 -10.85
C ALA A 79 20.61 -11.54 -9.33
N LEU A 80 19.54 -11.20 -8.60
CA LEU A 80 19.43 -11.43 -7.17
C LEU A 80 18.96 -12.84 -6.82
N VAL A 81 18.36 -13.56 -7.76
CA VAL A 81 17.82 -14.92 -7.54
C VAL A 81 18.71 -15.96 -8.20
N THR A 82 19.18 -15.66 -9.41
CA THR A 82 19.99 -16.58 -10.21
C THR A 82 21.23 -15.87 -10.73
N ALA A 83 22.36 -16.57 -10.76
CA ALA A 83 23.59 -16.07 -11.32
C ALA A 83 23.40 -15.61 -12.78
N PRO A 84 23.70 -14.35 -13.12
CA PRO A 84 23.65 -13.89 -14.51
C PRO A 84 24.66 -14.62 -15.40
N ALA A 85 24.29 -14.88 -16.65
CA ALA A 85 25.16 -15.55 -17.62
C ALA A 85 26.44 -14.78 -17.97
N GLY A 86 26.48 -13.46 -17.69
CA GLY A 86 27.61 -12.57 -17.97
C GLY A 86 28.54 -12.32 -16.79
N LEU A 87 28.44 -13.07 -15.68
CA LEU A 87 29.40 -12.91 -14.58
C LEU A 87 30.79 -13.42 -15.00
N THR A 88 31.80 -12.58 -14.77
CA THR A 88 33.21 -12.94 -14.96
C THR A 88 33.62 -14.16 -14.14
N ASP A 89 33.05 -14.30 -12.93
CA ASP A 89 33.33 -15.42 -12.03
C ASP A 89 32.02 -15.87 -11.33
N PRO A 90 31.33 -16.88 -11.86
CA PRO A 90 30.10 -17.41 -11.28
C PRO A 90 30.28 -17.99 -9.87
N SER A 91 31.52 -18.32 -9.46
CA SER A 91 31.79 -18.87 -8.13
C SER A 91 31.62 -17.84 -7.00
N ARG A 92 31.69 -16.55 -7.33
CA ARG A 92 31.46 -15.44 -6.40
C ARG A 92 29.99 -15.23 -6.08
N HIS A 93 29.10 -15.74 -6.93
CA HIS A 93 27.67 -15.61 -6.72
C HIS A 93 27.21 -16.51 -5.57
N GLN A 94 26.44 -15.95 -4.64
CA GLN A 94 25.94 -16.69 -3.49
C GLN A 94 25.09 -17.90 -3.92
N ARG A 95 25.41 -19.08 -3.36
CA ARG A 95 24.58 -20.28 -3.56
C ARG A 95 23.19 -20.05 -2.96
N GLY A 96 22.17 -20.11 -3.80
CA GLY A 96 20.77 -19.84 -3.43
C GLY A 96 20.31 -18.39 -3.66
N GLY A 97 21.17 -17.54 -4.23
CA GLY A 97 20.86 -16.14 -4.51
C GLY A 97 20.90 -15.24 -3.27
N TYR A 98 20.64 -13.97 -3.50
CA TYR A 98 20.52 -12.91 -2.49
C TYR A 98 19.05 -12.72 -2.04
N LEU A 99 18.11 -13.12 -2.90
CA LEU A 99 16.68 -13.18 -2.62
C LEU A 99 16.14 -14.58 -2.94
N LYS A 100 15.26 -15.10 -2.07
CA LYS A 100 14.59 -16.39 -2.32
C LYS A 100 13.71 -16.34 -3.58
N LYS A 101 13.03 -15.22 -3.79
CA LYS A 101 12.24 -14.91 -4.98
C LYS A 101 12.10 -13.40 -5.08
N LEU A 102 11.88 -12.90 -6.29
CA LEU A 102 11.52 -11.50 -6.48
C LEU A 102 10.05 -11.29 -6.09
N PRO A 103 9.76 -10.31 -5.23
CA PRO A 103 8.40 -9.87 -5.02
C PRO A 103 7.91 -9.09 -6.25
N ASN A 104 6.60 -9.17 -6.49
CA ASN A 104 5.92 -8.17 -7.29
C ASN A 104 5.47 -7.05 -6.36
N ASP A 105 5.34 -5.85 -6.92
CA ASP A 105 4.77 -4.71 -6.23
C ASP A 105 3.33 -5.02 -5.74
N PRO A 106 2.76 -4.18 -4.85
CA PRO A 106 1.42 -4.38 -4.32
C PRO A 106 0.29 -4.40 -5.36
N TRP A 107 0.57 -3.96 -6.58
CA TRP A 107 -0.36 -3.90 -7.71
C TRP A 107 -0.12 -5.01 -8.74
N GLY A 108 0.80 -5.94 -8.44
CA GLY A 108 1.06 -7.15 -9.21
C GLY A 108 2.09 -7.00 -10.33
N ARG A 109 2.80 -5.87 -10.42
CA ARG A 109 3.83 -5.62 -11.42
C ARG A 109 5.23 -5.95 -10.89
N PRO A 110 6.19 -6.30 -11.75
CA PRO A 110 7.59 -6.37 -11.36
C PRO A 110 8.12 -4.98 -10.95
N TYR A 111 9.02 -4.95 -9.98
CA TYR A 111 9.80 -3.75 -9.67
C TYR A 111 10.72 -3.37 -10.83
N LEU A 112 10.89 -2.06 -10.99
CA LEU A 112 11.78 -1.46 -11.96
C LEU A 112 13.16 -1.28 -11.34
N TYR A 113 14.18 -1.32 -12.20
CA TYR A 113 15.57 -1.28 -11.78
C TYR A 113 16.45 -0.61 -12.83
N ALA A 114 17.38 0.21 -12.36
CA ALA A 114 18.43 0.80 -13.18
C ALA A 114 19.77 0.83 -12.44
N SER A 115 20.85 0.47 -13.14
CA SER A 115 22.22 0.73 -12.69
C SER A 115 23.10 1.08 -13.91
N PRO A 116 23.72 2.27 -13.96
CA PRO A 116 23.67 3.32 -12.94
C PRO A 116 22.26 3.91 -12.76
N GLY A 117 21.90 4.25 -11.52
CA GLY A 117 20.65 4.92 -11.18
C GLY A 117 20.67 6.40 -11.55
N THR A 118 19.50 7.02 -11.53
CA THR A 118 19.37 8.49 -11.68
C THR A 118 19.59 9.19 -10.34
N HIS A 119 19.21 8.54 -9.22
CA HIS A 119 19.29 9.10 -7.88
C HIS A 119 20.46 8.53 -7.05
N GLY A 120 21.06 7.43 -7.49
CA GLY A 120 22.21 6.81 -6.85
C GLY A 120 22.97 5.86 -7.77
N GLU A 121 23.78 4.97 -7.18
CA GLU A 121 24.51 3.94 -7.96
C GLU A 121 23.55 2.90 -8.57
N ALA A 122 22.41 2.66 -7.93
CA ALA A 122 21.35 1.81 -8.42
C ALA A 122 20.01 2.30 -7.87
N ASP A 123 18.98 2.28 -8.71
CA ASP A 123 17.63 2.71 -8.36
C ASP A 123 16.67 1.52 -8.47
N VAL A 124 15.78 1.37 -7.50
CA VAL A 124 14.68 0.39 -7.52
C VAL A 124 13.38 1.12 -7.24
N TRP A 125 12.34 0.92 -8.06
CA TRP A 125 11.07 1.63 -7.86
C TRP A 125 9.85 0.92 -8.45
N THR A 126 8.67 1.44 -8.11
CA THR A 126 7.38 1.14 -8.72
C THR A 126 6.61 2.43 -8.99
N PHE A 127 5.83 2.46 -10.07
CA PHE A 127 5.00 3.58 -10.50
C PHE A 127 3.65 3.68 -9.75
N GLY A 128 3.64 3.43 -8.44
CA GLY A 128 2.41 3.50 -7.64
C GLY A 128 1.30 2.58 -8.15
N ALA A 129 0.02 2.93 -7.95
CA ALA A 129 -1.13 2.15 -8.40
C ALA A 129 -1.44 2.33 -9.90
N ASP A 130 -1.27 3.55 -10.43
CA ASP A 130 -1.63 3.88 -11.80
C ASP A 130 -0.66 3.30 -12.85
N GLY A 131 0.57 2.96 -12.46
CA GLY A 131 1.58 2.41 -13.35
C GLY A 131 2.25 3.41 -14.26
N LYS A 132 2.17 4.70 -13.94
CA LYS A 132 2.75 5.78 -14.72
C LYS A 132 3.73 6.57 -13.86
N GLU A 133 4.68 7.20 -14.53
CA GLU A 133 5.60 8.11 -13.86
C GLU A 133 4.85 9.30 -13.23
N GLY A 134 5.21 9.63 -12.00
CA GLY A 134 4.61 10.70 -11.21
C GLY A 134 3.52 10.22 -10.26
N GLY A 135 2.36 10.90 -10.30
CA GLY A 135 1.22 10.60 -9.43
C GLY A 135 1.30 11.19 -8.01
N GLU A 136 0.20 11.06 -7.27
CA GLU A 136 0.09 11.48 -5.87
C GLU A 136 -0.57 10.37 -5.03
N GLY A 137 -0.27 10.34 -3.73
CA GLY A 137 -0.88 9.39 -2.81
C GLY A 137 -0.53 7.94 -3.15
N ILE A 138 -1.54 7.13 -3.50
CA ILE A 138 -1.34 5.73 -3.90
C ILE A 138 -0.77 5.59 -5.31
N ASP A 139 -0.95 6.60 -6.16
CA ASP A 139 -0.44 6.64 -7.53
C ASP A 139 1.00 7.16 -7.59
N ALA A 140 1.52 7.69 -6.48
CA ALA A 140 2.87 8.23 -6.44
C ALA A 140 3.93 7.15 -6.67
N ASP A 141 4.98 7.52 -7.41
CA ASP A 141 6.20 6.73 -7.53
C ASP A 141 6.83 6.46 -6.14
N ILE A 142 7.14 5.19 -5.90
CA ILE A 142 7.82 4.74 -4.67
C ILE A 142 9.15 4.13 -5.09
N GLY A 143 10.25 4.75 -4.68
CA GLY A 143 11.61 4.35 -5.05
C GLY A 143 12.58 4.33 -3.88
N SER A 144 13.75 3.73 -4.09
CA SER A 144 14.86 3.61 -3.13
C SER A 144 15.42 4.94 -2.62
N TRP A 145 15.12 6.05 -3.30
CA TRP A 145 15.64 7.39 -2.99
C TRP A 145 14.77 8.21 -2.01
N GLN A 146 13.65 7.65 -1.53
CA GLN A 146 12.68 8.32 -0.67
C GLN A 146 12.80 7.97 0.81
#